data_AF-A0A7L4KI47-F1
#
_entry.id   AF-A0A7L4KI47-F1
#
_cell.length_a   1.000
_cell.length_b   1.000
_cell.length_c   1.000
_cell.angle_alpha   90.00
_cell.angle_beta   90.00
_cell.angle_gamma   90.00
#
_symmetry.space_group_name_H-M   'P 1'
#
loop_
_entity.id
_entity.type
_entity.pdbx_description
1 polymer ?
#
loop_
_entity_poly.entity_id
_entity_poly.type
_entity_poly.pdbx_seq_one_letter_code
_entity_poly.pdbx_strand_id
1 'polypeptide(L)'
;QGLGAPAGAVLAGPKEFIAEAWRVRKLLGGGMRQAGVLAAAARVGLEHAEATLRRDHDNARRFAEGIQELNSPVCSVNLAAVETNIVMVSVRGGLLSPAELCKHLQAVSKEEVAETGQAVSVLVFPWSAHTVRAVWHHDVSAHDTEFAKNKLEFVARKWQE
;
A
#
# COMPACT_ATOMS: atom_id res chain seq x y z
N GLN A 1 -3.32 2.33 10.25
CA GLN A 1 -2.42 2.72 9.12
C GLN A 1 -1.07 2.02 9.33
N GLY A 2 0.07 2.54 8.83
CA GLY A 2 1.36 1.82 8.79
C GLY A 2 1.86 1.21 10.12
N LEU A 3 1.37 1.71 11.27
CA LEU A 3 1.72 1.21 12.60
C LEU A 3 1.02 -0.11 13.01
N GLY A 4 0.12 -0.67 12.20
CA GLY A 4 -0.53 -1.96 12.49
C GLY A 4 -1.59 -1.94 13.61
N ALA A 5 -1.82 -0.81 14.27
CA ALA A 5 -2.89 -0.69 15.27
C ALA A 5 -4.28 -0.89 14.62
N PRO A 6 -5.17 -1.70 15.23
CA PRO A 6 -6.45 -2.07 14.60
C PRO A 6 -7.47 -0.93 14.58
N ALA A 7 -7.37 0.02 15.52
CA ALA A 7 -8.22 1.20 15.55
C ALA A 7 -7.56 2.35 16.34
N GLY A 8 -8.00 3.57 16.04
CA GLY A 8 -7.64 4.78 16.78
C GLY A 8 -6.68 5.71 16.04
N ALA A 9 -6.58 6.91 16.59
CA ALA A 9 -5.62 7.95 16.24
C ALA A 9 -5.26 8.73 17.51
N VAL A 10 -4.10 9.39 17.52
CA VAL A 10 -3.63 10.20 18.66
C VAL A 10 -3.61 11.66 18.26
N LEU A 11 -4.11 12.51 19.14
CA LEU A 11 -3.97 13.96 19.06
C LEU A 11 -3.01 14.40 20.17
N ALA A 12 -1.99 15.17 19.81
CA ALA A 12 -0.99 15.70 20.75
C ALA A 12 -0.88 17.22 20.59
N GLY A 13 -0.63 17.92 21.69
CA GLY A 13 -0.52 19.38 21.73
C GLY A 13 -0.48 19.92 23.17
N PRO A 14 -0.54 21.24 23.36
CA PRO A 14 -0.56 21.87 24.67
C PRO A 14 -1.73 21.39 25.55
N LYS A 15 -1.57 21.50 26.87
CA LYS A 15 -2.53 20.96 27.84
C LYS A 15 -3.92 21.55 27.68
N GLU A 16 -4.02 22.86 27.47
CA GLU A 16 -5.27 23.61 27.29
C GLU A 16 -6.00 23.13 26.03
N PHE A 17 -5.26 22.91 24.94
CA PHE A 17 -5.79 22.37 23.69
C PHE A 17 -6.31 20.93 23.86
N ILE A 18 -5.55 20.08 24.55
CA ILE A 18 -5.97 18.69 24.81
C ILE A 18 -7.20 18.65 25.73
N ALA A 19 -7.30 19.53 26.72
CA ALA A 19 -8.48 19.64 27.57
C ALA A 19 -9.74 19.95 26.74
N GLU A 20 -9.64 20.87 25.78
CA GLU A 20 -10.73 21.19 24.85
C GLU A 20 -11.10 20.00 23.97
N ALA A 21 -10.10 19.41 23.32
CA ALA A 21 -10.29 18.26 22.44
C ALA A 21 -10.92 17.07 23.18
N TRP A 22 -10.63 16.90 24.47
CA TRP A 22 -11.24 15.84 25.29
C TRP A 22 -12.74 16.06 25.50
N ARG A 23 -13.18 17.31 25.67
CA ARG A 23 -14.61 17.68 25.73
C ARG A 23 -15.30 17.41 24.40
N VAL A 24 -14.70 17.85 23.29
CA VAL A 24 -15.22 17.61 21.93
C VAL A 24 -15.30 16.12 21.63
N ARG A 25 -14.28 15.33 21.98
CA ARG A 25 -14.29 13.87 21.83
C ARG A 25 -15.48 13.22 22.54
N LYS A 26 -15.87 13.73 23.71
CA LYS A 26 -17.05 13.23 24.44
C LYS A 26 -18.35 13.60 23.73
N LEU A 27 -18.48 14.85 23.25
CA LEU A 27 -19.65 15.31 22.49
C LEU A 27 -19.86 14.50 21.21
N LEU A 28 -18.79 14.15 20.50
CA LEU A 28 -18.82 13.33 19.28
C LEU A 28 -18.97 11.83 19.54
N GLY A 29 -19.12 11.40 20.81
CA GLY A 29 -19.29 9.99 21.17
C GLY A 29 -18.01 9.15 21.21
N GLY A 30 -16.83 9.75 21.02
CA GLY A 30 -15.52 9.06 21.07
C GLY A 30 -15.04 8.67 22.47
N GLY A 31 -15.89 8.84 23.50
CA GLY A 31 -15.58 8.57 24.90
C GLY A 31 -15.68 7.10 25.31
N MET A 32 -14.87 6.23 24.71
CA MET A 32 -14.84 4.78 24.99
C MET A 32 -14.46 4.47 26.45
N ARG A 33 -14.93 3.32 26.96
CA ARG A 33 -14.61 2.83 28.32
C ARG A 33 -13.34 1.99 28.32
N GLN A 34 -13.43 0.67 28.10
CA GLN A 34 -12.30 -0.26 28.14
C GLN A 34 -11.40 -0.18 26.89
N ALA A 35 -10.99 1.04 26.49
CA ALA A 35 -10.15 1.30 25.32
C ALA A 35 -8.67 0.88 25.50
N GLY A 36 -8.30 0.40 26.70
CA GLY A 36 -6.94 -0.04 27.01
C GLY A 36 -6.44 -1.16 26.09
N VAL A 37 -7.33 -2.04 25.61
CA VAL A 37 -6.98 -3.10 24.65
C VAL A 37 -6.48 -2.51 23.32
N LEU A 38 -7.17 -1.50 22.80
CA LEU A 38 -6.77 -0.80 21.56
C LEU A 38 -5.49 0.02 21.78
N ALA A 39 -5.40 0.69 22.94
CA ALA A 39 -4.22 1.48 23.30
C ALA A 39 -2.96 0.61 23.43
N ALA A 40 -3.07 -0.61 23.96
CA ALA A 40 -1.96 -1.56 24.05
C ALA A 40 -1.43 -1.95 22.66
N ALA A 41 -2.33 -2.27 21.71
CA ALA A 41 -1.95 -2.57 20.33
C ALA A 41 -1.26 -1.36 19.65
N ALA A 42 -1.79 -0.15 19.87
CA ALA A 42 -1.18 1.07 19.35
C ALA A 42 0.21 1.34 19.95
N ARG A 43 0.42 1.02 21.23
CA ARG A 43 1.73 1.17 21.89
C ARG A 43 2.79 0.28 21.25
N VAL A 44 2.46 -0.99 20.99
CA VAL A 44 3.37 -1.93 20.30
C VAL A 44 3.73 -1.41 18.90
N GLY A 45 2.74 -0.89 18.16
CA GLY A 45 2.97 -0.28 16.85
C GLY A 45 3.89 0.95 16.90
N LEU A 46 3.74 1.79 17.93
CA LEU A 46 4.59 2.96 18.14
C LEU A 46 6.04 2.59 18.51
N GLU A 47 6.23 1.55 19.34
CA GLU A 47 7.56 1.06 19.73
C GLU A 47 8.42 0.62 18.53
N HIS A 48 7.79 0.18 17.44
CA HIS A 48 8.47 -0.32 16.22
C HIS A 48 8.22 0.55 14.97
N ALA A 49 7.69 1.77 15.16
CA ALA A 49 7.21 2.61 14.08
C ALA A 49 8.30 2.92 13.04
N GLU A 50 9.48 3.35 13.48
CA GLU A 50 10.55 3.77 12.59
C GLU A 50 11.02 2.63 11.67
N ALA A 51 11.31 1.47 12.26
CA ALA A 51 11.76 0.29 11.51
C ALA A 51 10.70 -0.19 10.52
N THR A 52 9.42 -0.19 10.93
CA THR A 52 8.30 -0.60 10.08
C THR A 52 8.13 0.34 8.90
N LEU A 53 8.07 1.66 9.15
CA LEU A 53 7.88 2.65 8.10
C LEU A 53 9.06 2.68 7.12
N ARG A 54 10.29 2.58 7.61
CA ARG A 54 11.49 2.51 6.76
C ARG A 54 11.42 1.30 5.82
N ARG A 55 11.10 0.12 6.35
CA ARG A 55 10.94 -1.10 5.55
C ARG A 55 9.85 -0.94 4.50
N ASP A 56 8.72 -0.35 4.87
CA ASP A 56 7.60 -0.13 3.94
C ASP A 56 7.98 0.85 2.81
N HIS A 57 8.77 1.89 3.11
CA HIS A 57 9.33 2.80 2.11
C HIS A 57 10.33 2.10 1.18
N ASP A 58 11.25 1.29 1.74
CA ASP A 58 12.24 0.55 0.98
C ASP A 58 11.56 -0.44 0.02
N ASN A 59 10.52 -1.15 0.48
CA ASN A 59 9.77 -2.09 -0.34
C ASN A 59 8.95 -1.38 -1.44
N ALA A 60 8.28 -0.28 -1.12
CA ALA A 60 7.58 0.54 -2.12
C ALA A 60 8.54 1.03 -3.21
N ARG A 61 9.74 1.48 -2.82
CA ARG A 61 10.78 1.91 -3.77
C ARG A 61 11.27 0.76 -4.65
N ARG A 62 11.56 -0.42 -4.08
CA ARG A 62 11.97 -1.62 -4.85
C ARG A 62 10.93 -2.05 -5.88
N PHE A 63 9.64 -1.98 -5.51
CA PHE A 63 8.57 -2.27 -6.47
C PHE A 63 8.53 -1.25 -7.60
N ALA A 64 8.67 0.04 -7.28
CA ALA A 64 8.70 1.09 -8.28
C ALA A 64 9.92 0.98 -9.21
N GLU A 65 11.09 0.60 -8.68
CA GLU A 65 12.29 0.34 -9.47
C GLU A 65 12.04 -0.79 -10.48
N GLY A 66 11.41 -1.89 -10.04
CA GLY A 66 10.98 -2.96 -10.93
C GLY A 66 10.04 -2.48 -12.06
N ILE A 67 9.08 -1.59 -11.76
CA ILE A 67 8.21 -1.00 -12.80
C ILE A 67 9.02 -0.22 -13.84
N GLN A 68 10.00 0.55 -13.40
CA GLN A 68 10.83 1.34 -14.30
C GLN A 68 11.70 0.44 -15.18
N GLU A 69 12.29 -0.61 -14.59
CA GLU A 69 13.12 -1.60 -15.29
C GLU A 69 12.35 -2.38 -16.37
N LEU A 70 11.06 -2.68 -16.12
CA LEU A 70 10.20 -3.35 -17.10
C LEU A 70 10.06 -2.59 -18.42
N ASN A 71 10.23 -1.26 -18.41
CA ASN A 71 10.08 -0.36 -19.56
C ASN A 71 8.85 -0.71 -20.44
N SER A 72 7.73 -1.03 -19.79
CA SER A 72 6.53 -1.55 -20.46
C SER A 72 5.72 -0.44 -21.14
N PRO A 73 5.08 -0.71 -22.30
CA PRO A 73 4.11 0.21 -22.88
C PRO A 73 2.81 0.33 -22.06
N VAL A 74 2.56 -0.58 -21.12
CA VAL A 74 1.32 -0.64 -20.32
C VAL A 74 1.34 0.36 -19.18
N CYS A 75 2.45 0.45 -18.46
CA CYS A 75 2.53 1.22 -17.24
C CYS A 75 3.93 1.81 -17.00
N SER A 76 3.98 2.85 -16.17
CA SER A 76 5.22 3.51 -15.80
C SER A 76 5.09 4.16 -14.42
N VAL A 77 6.21 4.52 -13.83
CA VAL A 77 6.27 5.20 -12.53
C VAL A 77 7.31 6.32 -12.56
N ASN A 78 7.07 7.37 -11.78
CA ASN A 78 8.08 8.39 -11.49
C ASN A 78 8.78 8.02 -10.16
N LEU A 79 9.99 7.45 -10.23
CA LEU A 79 10.76 7.08 -9.04
C LEU A 79 11.04 8.24 -8.10
N ALA A 80 11.22 9.45 -8.63
CA ALA A 80 11.48 10.62 -7.79
C ALA A 80 10.28 11.01 -6.92
N ALA A 81 9.07 10.58 -7.29
CA ALA A 81 7.86 10.84 -6.52
C ALA A 81 7.57 9.75 -5.46
N VAL A 82 8.36 8.67 -5.40
CA VAL A 82 8.21 7.59 -4.42
C VAL A 82 9.07 7.90 -3.19
N GLU A 83 8.53 8.75 -2.32
CA GLU A 83 9.21 9.20 -1.09
C GLU A 83 8.82 8.39 0.16
N THR A 84 7.68 7.70 0.12
CA THR A 84 7.10 6.97 1.26
C THR A 84 6.63 5.57 0.83
N ASN A 85 5.64 5.00 1.52
CA ASN A 85 5.08 3.68 1.26
C ASN A 85 4.05 3.64 0.10
N ILE A 86 3.91 4.72 -0.68
CA ILE A 86 2.90 4.84 -1.73
C ILE A 86 3.58 4.89 -3.09
N VAL A 87 3.12 4.03 -4.02
CA VAL A 87 3.53 4.03 -5.41
C VAL A 87 2.33 4.36 -6.29
N MET A 88 2.47 5.44 -7.06
CA MET A 88 1.51 5.84 -8.08
C MET A 88 1.96 5.30 -9.43
N VAL A 89 1.27 4.26 -9.91
CA VAL A 89 1.55 3.62 -11.20
C VAL A 89 0.70 4.29 -12.26
N SER A 90 1.33 4.98 -13.21
CA SER A 90 0.66 5.56 -14.36
C SER A 90 0.39 4.47 -15.39
N VAL A 91 -0.88 4.28 -15.73
CA VAL A 91 -1.32 3.36 -16.77
C VAL A 91 -1.42 4.15 -18.07
N ARG A 92 -0.67 3.74 -19.08
CA ARG A 92 -0.66 4.41 -20.39
C ARG A 92 -1.92 4.02 -21.13
N GLY A 93 -2.70 5.01 -21.55
CA GLY A 93 -3.97 4.78 -22.24
C GLY A 93 -3.79 4.04 -23.56
N GLY A 94 -4.78 3.22 -23.93
CA GLY A 94 -4.85 2.53 -25.21
C GLY A 94 -4.80 1.00 -25.11
N LEU A 95 -4.08 0.46 -24.12
CA LEU A 95 -3.96 -1.00 -23.91
C LEU A 95 -4.84 -1.49 -22.76
N LEU A 96 -4.76 -0.81 -21.60
CA LEU A 96 -5.49 -1.17 -20.40
C LEU A 96 -5.96 0.08 -19.66
N SER A 97 -7.15 0.02 -19.08
CA SER A 97 -7.57 0.98 -18.04
C SER A 97 -6.98 0.59 -16.67
N PRO A 98 -6.84 1.53 -15.73
CA PRO A 98 -6.44 1.23 -14.35
C PRO A 98 -7.28 0.13 -13.69
N ALA A 99 -8.59 0.11 -13.93
CA ALA A 99 -9.48 -0.90 -13.37
C ALA A 99 -9.23 -2.30 -13.96
N GLU A 100 -8.94 -2.40 -15.25
CA GLU A 100 -8.58 -3.66 -15.89
C GLU A 100 -7.22 -4.16 -15.41
N LEU A 101 -6.23 -3.28 -15.29
CA LEU A 101 -4.93 -3.63 -14.72
C LEU A 101 -5.09 -4.20 -13.30
N CYS A 102 -5.88 -3.55 -12.43
CA CYS A 102 -6.18 -4.09 -11.10
C CYS A 102 -6.81 -5.49 -11.16
N LYS A 103 -7.76 -5.73 -12.08
CA LYS A 103 -8.38 -7.05 -12.25
C LYS A 103 -7.37 -8.12 -12.68
N HIS A 104 -6.47 -7.80 -13.60
CA HIS A 104 -5.44 -8.73 -14.06
C HIS A 104 -4.40 -9.03 -12.97
N LEU A 105 -4.04 -8.02 -12.16
CA LEU A 105 -3.17 -8.20 -11.00
C LEU A 105 -3.83 -9.03 -9.89
N GLN A 106 -5.15 -8.94 -9.73
CA GLN A 106 -5.89 -9.72 -8.74
C GLN A 106 -6.11 -11.17 -9.19
N ALA A 107 -6.39 -11.42 -10.46
CA ALA A 107 -6.73 -12.75 -10.96
C ALA A 107 -5.52 -13.68 -10.99
N VAL A 108 -5.66 -14.93 -10.55
CA VAL A 108 -4.62 -15.98 -10.65
C VAL A 108 -4.96 -16.90 -11.81
N SER A 109 -4.02 -17.12 -12.73
CA SER A 109 -4.23 -17.99 -13.91
C SER A 109 -3.33 -19.24 -13.87
N LYS A 110 -3.73 -20.31 -14.55
CA LYS A 110 -2.92 -21.55 -14.61
C LYS A 110 -1.59 -21.33 -15.32
N GLU A 111 -1.60 -20.48 -16.34
CA GLU A 111 -0.42 -20.12 -17.13
C GLU A 111 0.60 -19.37 -16.26
N GLU A 112 0.13 -18.44 -15.42
CA GLU A 112 0.98 -17.73 -14.47
C GLU A 112 1.66 -18.69 -13.49
N VAL A 113 0.90 -19.62 -12.93
CA VAL A 113 1.44 -20.61 -11.97
C VAL A 113 2.46 -21.51 -12.68
N ALA A 114 2.24 -21.87 -13.94
CA ALA A 114 3.20 -22.66 -14.71
C ALA A 114 4.49 -21.89 -15.01
N GLU A 115 4.42 -20.58 -15.25
CA GLU A 115 5.59 -19.74 -15.56
C GLU A 115 6.36 -19.30 -14.32
N THR A 116 5.65 -18.82 -13.29
CA THR A 116 6.24 -18.23 -12.08
C THR A 116 6.41 -19.23 -10.94
N GLY A 117 5.77 -20.40 -11.03
CA GLY A 117 5.69 -21.39 -9.96
C GLY A 117 4.80 -20.97 -8.78
N GLN A 118 4.08 -19.85 -8.88
CA GLN A 118 3.42 -19.20 -7.75
C GLN A 118 2.00 -18.77 -8.11
N ALA A 119 1.10 -18.85 -7.13
CA ALA A 119 -0.28 -18.38 -7.24
C ALA A 119 -0.43 -17.06 -6.46
N VAL A 120 -0.23 -15.92 -7.13
CA VAL A 120 -0.16 -14.61 -6.47
C VAL A 120 -1.33 -13.73 -6.89
N SER A 121 -2.06 -13.19 -5.92
CA SER A 121 -3.09 -12.16 -6.13
C SER A 121 -2.60 -10.83 -5.57
N VAL A 122 -2.47 -9.82 -6.43
CA VAL A 122 -2.02 -8.48 -6.05
C VAL A 122 -3.23 -7.54 -6.02
N LEU A 123 -3.52 -7.03 -4.83
CA LEU A 123 -4.62 -6.08 -4.62
C LEU A 123 -4.10 -4.64 -4.63
N VAL A 124 -4.58 -3.86 -5.59
CA VAL A 124 -4.24 -2.45 -5.78
C VAL A 124 -5.48 -1.65 -6.17
N PHE A 125 -5.45 -0.33 -5.98
CA PHE A 125 -6.64 0.51 -6.12
C PHE A 125 -6.59 1.39 -7.37
N PRO A 126 -7.63 1.41 -8.24
CA PRO A 126 -7.71 2.37 -9.34
C PRO A 126 -8.01 3.76 -8.78
N TRP A 127 -6.99 4.62 -8.73
CA TRP A 127 -7.06 5.92 -8.07
C TRP A 127 -7.65 7.03 -8.95
N SER A 128 -7.36 6.99 -10.25
CA SER A 128 -7.88 7.94 -11.23
C SER A 128 -8.08 7.27 -12.58
N ALA A 129 -8.51 8.03 -13.59
CA ALA A 129 -8.63 7.56 -14.97
C ALA A 129 -7.32 7.02 -15.56
N HIS A 130 -6.15 7.39 -15.01
CA HIS A 130 -4.84 7.03 -15.55
C HIS A 130 -3.87 6.46 -14.51
N THR A 131 -4.29 6.25 -13.27
CA THR A 131 -3.37 5.84 -12.20
C THR A 131 -3.92 4.73 -11.32
N VAL A 132 -3.07 3.77 -11.01
CA VAL A 132 -3.28 2.77 -9.95
C VAL A 132 -2.41 3.16 -8.74
N ARG A 133 -2.96 3.04 -7.53
CA ARG A 133 -2.25 3.28 -6.28
C ARG A 133 -1.97 1.95 -5.58
N ALA A 134 -0.69 1.69 -5.35
CA ALA A 134 -0.21 0.60 -4.50
C ALA A 134 0.34 1.18 -3.20
N VAL A 135 0.08 0.52 -2.07
CA VAL A 135 0.47 1.00 -0.74
C VAL A 135 1.07 -0.15 0.05
N TRP A 136 2.31 0.02 0.52
CA TRP A 136 2.98 -0.92 1.41
C TRP A 136 2.59 -0.63 2.87
N HIS A 137 2.47 -1.68 3.65
CA HIS A 137 2.14 -1.58 5.07
C HIS A 137 2.73 -2.76 5.84
N HIS A 138 2.49 -2.78 7.15
CA HIS A 138 3.04 -3.75 8.10
C HIS A 138 3.02 -5.22 7.61
N ASP A 139 1.94 -5.64 6.94
CA ASP A 139 1.71 -7.02 6.51
C ASP A 139 2.25 -7.35 5.10
N VAL A 140 2.86 -6.39 4.40
CA VAL A 140 3.46 -6.61 3.08
C VAL A 140 4.97 -6.73 3.25
N SER A 141 5.47 -7.96 3.17
CA SER A 141 6.89 -8.25 3.35
C SER A 141 7.73 -7.92 2.10
N ALA A 142 9.05 -8.00 2.24
CA ALA A 142 9.95 -7.90 1.09
C ALA A 142 9.71 -9.03 0.07
N HIS A 143 9.33 -10.22 0.53
CA HIS A 143 9.03 -11.35 -0.34
C HIS A 143 7.73 -11.14 -1.12
N ASP A 144 6.70 -10.59 -0.46
CA ASP A 144 5.44 -10.21 -1.12
C ASP A 144 5.67 -9.10 -2.16
N THR A 145 6.67 -8.24 -1.92
CA THR A 145 7.08 -7.20 -2.88
C THR A 145 7.67 -7.82 -4.15
N GLU A 146 8.53 -8.83 -4.03
CA GLU A 146 9.06 -9.56 -5.19
C GLU A 146 7.96 -10.33 -5.93
N PHE A 147 7.03 -10.94 -5.20
CA PHE A 147 5.85 -11.58 -5.80
C PHE A 147 4.98 -10.60 -6.57
N ALA A 148 4.77 -9.41 -6.02
CA ALA A 148 4.01 -8.36 -6.70
C ALA A 148 4.73 -7.87 -7.96
N LYS A 149 6.07 -7.74 -7.94
CA LYS A 149 6.87 -7.40 -9.12
C LYS A 149 6.74 -8.46 -10.21
N ASN A 150 6.97 -9.73 -9.88
CA ASN A 150 6.85 -10.86 -10.82
C ASN A 150 5.45 -10.95 -11.43
N LYS A 151 4.42 -10.74 -10.60
CA LYS A 151 3.03 -10.68 -11.06
C LYS A 151 2.80 -9.57 -12.08
N LEU A 152 3.26 -8.36 -11.77
CA LEU A 152 3.09 -7.22 -12.65
C LEU A 152 3.84 -7.42 -13.96
N GLU A 153 5.05 -7.97 -13.91
CA GLU A 153 5.83 -8.33 -15.08
C GLU A 153 5.08 -9.31 -15.98
N PHE A 154 4.57 -10.41 -15.40
CA PHE A 154 3.76 -11.39 -16.14
C PHE A 154 2.55 -10.75 -16.81
N VAL A 155 1.82 -9.90 -16.07
CA VAL A 155 0.65 -9.20 -16.62
C VAL A 155 1.09 -8.24 -17.74
N ALA A 156 2.14 -7.45 -17.53
CA ALA A 156 2.59 -6.44 -18.48
C ALA A 156 3.08 -7.05 -19.81
N ARG A 157 3.77 -8.20 -19.78
CA ARG A 157 4.25 -8.90 -20.98
C ARG A 157 3.11 -9.34 -21.92
N LYS A 158 1.94 -9.67 -21.37
CA LYS A 158 0.77 -10.08 -22.19
C LYS A 158 0.18 -8.96 -23.06
N TRP A 159 0.62 -7.73 -22.86
CA TRP A 159 0.12 -6.53 -23.56
C TRP A 159 1.26 -5.74 -24.21
N GLN A 160 2.34 -6.44 -24.59
CA GLN A 160 3.47 -5.89 -25.33
C GLN A 160 3.40 -6.17 -26.85
N GLU A 161 2.42 -6.97 -27.30
CA GLU A 161 2.11 -7.25 -28.72
C GLU A 161 0.98 -6.36 -29.25
#